data_AF-I6ZXT6-F1
#
_entry.id   AF-I6ZXT6-F1
#
_cell.length_a   1.000
_cell.length_b   1.000
_cell.length_c   1.000
_cell.angle_alpha   90.00
_cell.angle_beta   90.00
_cell.angle_gamma   90.00
#
_symmetry.space_group_name_H-M   'P 1'
#
loop_
_entity.id
_entity.type
_entity.pdbx_description
1 polymer ?
#
loop_
_entity_poly.entity_id
_entity_poly.type
_entity_poly.pdbx_seq_one_letter_code
_entity_poly.pdbx_strand_id
1 'polypeptide(L)'
;MKNKLQSCLSLLVIVFIAANISAQTYQGDTKCSTCHSDKYTEYMKTGHPYKLNPIVNGQPPVYPEGTAPEVLQAPPGSSLNDFVYVVGGYGWKARFVKPDGYVYTGPQTQYNYQTKEWVAYNDGKQTKYNYDCFKCHTTGADPSGSWTSQQTDWGTFAQPGIRCEGCHGPAGDHVSDPANVKPFRTGEDLTLNRCGDCHQRGGTTNNVPASGGWVQHHEQFNELKASPHGDGVGVDLTCGTCHDTHTALHYKNVTTNKAIKAECSTCHSSQEYTIKLNGKDKTIDCIDCHMAYTGKSAVGLQTGNGWKGDIRSHVLKINTKAETKDSMFTADGKALRLDSEGHSKITLDFACLSCHTNETVDWAASYAEGIHKNGITAVENIAAVPNEFNLEQNYPNPFNPSTTINFSLPKASNVKLSIYSMTGELIADLVNNMMPAGEHRITFTAPGELASGVYIYRIQADNFMATKKMVYMK
;
A
#
# COMPACT_ATOMS: atom_id res chain seq x y z
N MET A 1 65.64 -63.25 -3.92
CA MET A 1 64.86 -63.43 -5.17
C MET A 1 63.46 -63.91 -4.82
N LYS A 2 62.43 -63.23 -5.37
CA LYS A 2 60.98 -63.54 -5.38
C LYS A 2 60.23 -63.33 -4.05
N ASN A 3 59.57 -62.19 -3.85
CA ASN A 3 58.20 -61.80 -4.24
C ASN A 3 57.09 -62.74 -3.72
N LYS A 4 56.25 -62.20 -2.82
CA LYS A 4 54.78 -62.23 -2.91
C LYS A 4 54.18 -61.20 -1.95
N LEU A 5 53.86 -60.03 -2.50
CA LEU A 5 52.97 -59.04 -1.89
C LEU A 5 51.53 -59.55 -2.13
N GLN A 6 50.79 -59.85 -1.07
CA GLN A 6 49.35 -60.12 -1.16
C GLN A 6 48.61 -58.79 -1.16
N SER A 7 48.05 -58.43 -2.31
CA SER A 7 47.13 -57.31 -2.46
C SER A 7 45.73 -57.76 -2.01
N CYS A 8 45.25 -57.24 -0.88
CA CYS A 8 43.83 -57.28 -0.54
C CYS A 8 43.09 -56.26 -1.40
N LEU A 9 42.36 -56.74 -2.41
CA LEU A 9 41.47 -55.93 -3.22
C LEU A 9 40.13 -55.77 -2.47
N SER A 10 39.99 -54.73 -1.66
CA SER A 10 38.70 -54.32 -1.12
C SER A 10 37.88 -53.66 -2.23
N LEU A 11 36.87 -54.37 -2.72
CA LEU A 11 35.91 -53.89 -3.71
C LEU A 11 34.99 -52.85 -3.04
N LEU A 12 35.29 -51.56 -3.22
CA LEU A 12 34.42 -50.48 -2.79
C LEU A 12 33.26 -50.37 -3.79
N VAL A 13 32.12 -50.98 -3.47
CA VAL A 13 30.88 -50.80 -4.26
C VAL A 13 30.30 -49.44 -3.89
N ILE A 14 30.61 -48.42 -4.70
CA ILE A 14 29.94 -47.12 -4.62
C ILE A 14 28.56 -47.28 -5.26
N VAL A 15 27.53 -47.45 -4.43
CA VAL A 15 26.14 -47.34 -4.87
C VAL A 15 25.84 -45.86 -5.12
N PHE A 16 25.88 -45.45 -6.39
CA PHE A 16 25.28 -44.18 -6.79
C PHE A 16 23.75 -44.32 -6.67
N ILE A 17 23.18 -43.83 -5.58
CA ILE A 17 21.75 -43.54 -5.54
C ILE A 17 21.56 -42.29 -6.39
N ALA A 18 21.22 -42.48 -7.66
CA ALA A 18 20.69 -41.42 -8.49
C ALA A 18 19.33 -41.02 -7.92
N ALA A 19 19.30 -40.00 -7.07
CA ALA A 19 18.06 -39.32 -6.75
C ALA A 19 17.57 -38.69 -8.07
N ASN A 20 16.55 -39.30 -8.68
CA ASN A 20 15.77 -38.64 -9.71
C ASN A 20 15.04 -37.47 -9.04
N ILE A 21 15.70 -36.31 -8.98
CA ILE A 21 15.04 -35.06 -8.65
C ILE A 21 14.20 -34.70 -9.87
N SER A 22 12.96 -35.18 -9.89
CA SER A 22 11.97 -34.68 -10.85
C SER A 22 11.79 -33.20 -10.56
N ALA A 23 11.96 -32.33 -11.57
CA ALA A 23 11.60 -30.93 -11.44
C ALA A 23 10.10 -30.86 -11.09
N GLN A 24 9.76 -30.31 -9.92
CA GLN A 24 8.37 -30.17 -9.51
C GLN A 24 7.64 -29.22 -10.46
N THR A 25 6.39 -29.56 -10.80
CA THR A 25 5.59 -28.81 -11.76
C THR A 25 4.55 -27.94 -11.06
N TYR A 26 4.39 -26.71 -11.56
CA TYR A 26 3.29 -25.83 -11.15
C TYR A 26 1.95 -26.40 -11.62
N GLN A 27 1.00 -26.55 -10.69
CA GLN A 27 -0.30 -27.17 -10.92
C GLN A 27 -1.43 -26.16 -11.14
N GLY A 28 -1.17 -24.90 -10.80
CA GLY A 28 -2.15 -23.82 -10.82
C GLY A 28 -3.01 -23.77 -9.56
N ASP A 29 -3.35 -22.56 -9.14
CA ASP A 29 -4.19 -22.28 -7.97
C ASP A 29 -5.59 -22.93 -7.99
N THR A 30 -6.16 -23.18 -9.17
CA THR A 30 -7.42 -23.92 -9.32
C THR A 30 -7.29 -25.35 -8.78
N LYS A 31 -6.11 -25.98 -8.86
CA LYS A 31 -5.88 -27.28 -8.25
C LYS A 31 -5.80 -27.18 -6.72
N CYS A 32 -5.25 -26.09 -6.19
CA CYS A 32 -5.21 -25.83 -4.76
C CYS A 32 -6.63 -25.62 -4.20
N SER A 33 -7.50 -24.92 -4.94
CA SER A 33 -8.86 -24.57 -4.49
C SER A 33 -9.76 -25.80 -4.28
N THR A 34 -9.48 -26.93 -4.93
CA THR A 34 -10.28 -28.15 -4.77
C THR A 34 -10.17 -28.76 -3.38
N CYS A 35 -9.06 -28.53 -2.68
CA CYS A 35 -8.81 -29.07 -1.33
C CYS A 35 -8.73 -27.97 -0.26
N HIS A 36 -8.44 -26.72 -0.65
CA HIS A 36 -8.25 -25.58 0.23
C HIS A 36 -9.23 -24.44 -0.09
N SER A 37 -10.51 -24.78 -0.34
CA SER A 37 -11.55 -23.84 -0.80
C SER A 37 -11.69 -22.59 0.06
N ASP A 38 -11.63 -22.74 1.38
CA ASP A 38 -11.85 -21.62 2.32
C ASP A 38 -10.70 -20.62 2.25
N LYS A 39 -9.46 -21.13 2.27
CA LYS A 39 -8.26 -20.29 2.14
C LYS A 39 -8.16 -19.68 0.76
N TYR A 40 -8.50 -20.43 -0.28
CA TYR A 40 -8.56 -19.91 -1.64
C TYR A 40 -9.55 -18.76 -1.76
N THR A 41 -10.78 -18.94 -1.28
CA THR A 41 -11.85 -17.92 -1.39
C THR A 41 -11.45 -16.61 -0.72
N GLU A 42 -10.85 -16.67 0.47
CA GLU A 42 -10.38 -15.47 1.17
C GLU A 42 -9.12 -14.87 0.52
N TYR A 43 -8.16 -15.71 0.12
CA TYR A 43 -6.93 -15.23 -0.52
C TYR A 43 -7.20 -14.55 -1.86
N MET A 44 -8.18 -15.05 -2.60
CA MET A 44 -8.62 -14.46 -3.85
C MET A 44 -9.22 -13.06 -3.66
N LYS A 45 -9.58 -12.62 -2.45
CA LYS A 45 -10.00 -11.24 -2.17
C LYS A 45 -8.83 -10.32 -1.86
N THR A 46 -7.59 -10.82 -1.84
CA THR A 46 -6.39 -10.00 -1.62
C THR A 46 -5.89 -9.40 -2.93
N GLY A 47 -4.96 -8.43 -2.86
CA GLY A 47 -4.33 -7.88 -4.07
C GLY A 47 -3.25 -8.76 -4.70
N HIS A 48 -2.80 -9.83 -4.03
CA HIS A 48 -1.71 -10.67 -4.52
C HIS A 48 -2.02 -11.41 -5.83
N PRO A 49 -3.18 -12.09 -5.99
CA PRO A 49 -3.57 -12.73 -7.25
C PRO A 49 -3.72 -11.77 -8.43
N TYR A 50 -3.84 -10.47 -8.14
CA TYR A 50 -4.13 -9.41 -9.11
C TYR A 50 -2.99 -8.40 -9.24
N LYS A 51 -1.75 -8.81 -8.91
CA LYS A 51 -0.55 -8.02 -9.24
C LYS A 51 -0.31 -7.92 -10.75
N LEU A 52 -0.73 -8.93 -11.51
CA LEU A 52 -0.76 -8.93 -12.96
C LEU A 52 -2.08 -9.51 -13.44
N ASN A 53 -2.79 -8.81 -14.31
CA ASN A 53 -4.12 -9.18 -14.76
C ASN A 53 -4.18 -9.23 -16.29
N PRO A 54 -4.55 -10.37 -16.89
CA PRO A 54 -4.68 -10.47 -18.34
C PRO A 54 -5.83 -9.60 -18.85
N ILE A 55 -5.62 -8.98 -20.01
CA ILE A 55 -6.68 -8.37 -20.81
C ILE A 55 -7.05 -9.39 -21.89
N VAL A 56 -8.31 -9.83 -21.87
CA VAL A 56 -8.81 -10.85 -22.80
C VAL A 56 -9.85 -10.21 -23.69
N ASN A 57 -9.62 -10.20 -25.00
CA ASN A 57 -10.54 -9.63 -26.00
C ASN A 57 -10.94 -8.18 -25.69
N GLY A 58 -9.98 -7.36 -25.24
CA GLY A 58 -10.19 -5.95 -24.89
C GLY A 58 -11.07 -5.72 -23.67
N GLN A 59 -11.42 -6.77 -22.92
CA GLN A 59 -12.22 -6.63 -21.71
C GLN A 59 -11.34 -6.28 -20.50
N PRO A 60 -11.82 -5.39 -19.61
CA PRO A 60 -11.09 -5.09 -18.39
C PRO A 60 -11.00 -6.33 -17.49
N PRO A 61 -9.96 -6.41 -16.64
CA PRO A 61 -9.88 -7.45 -15.62
C PRO A 61 -11.12 -7.51 -14.74
N VAL A 62 -11.53 -8.74 -14.41
CA VAL A 62 -12.63 -9.00 -13.47
C VAL A 62 -12.06 -9.39 -12.12
N TYR A 63 -12.69 -8.84 -11.08
CA TYR A 63 -12.25 -8.99 -9.70
C TYR A 63 -13.39 -9.56 -8.84
N PRO A 64 -13.08 -10.16 -7.67
CA PRO A 64 -14.10 -10.76 -6.83
C PRO A 64 -15.09 -9.71 -6.31
N GLU A 65 -16.33 -10.14 -6.14
CA GLU A 65 -17.36 -9.32 -5.52
C GLU A 65 -16.94 -8.84 -4.13
N GLY A 66 -17.37 -7.63 -3.76
CA GLY A 66 -17.08 -7.03 -2.45
C GLY A 66 -15.70 -6.40 -2.33
N THR A 67 -14.83 -6.53 -3.34
CA THR A 67 -13.45 -6.03 -3.30
C THR A 67 -13.31 -4.58 -3.81
N ALA A 68 -14.44 -3.87 -3.94
CA ALA A 68 -14.55 -2.48 -4.39
C ALA A 68 -13.66 -2.04 -5.58
N PRO A 69 -13.35 -2.86 -6.61
CA PRO A 69 -12.54 -2.37 -7.70
C PRO A 69 -13.45 -1.75 -8.76
N GLU A 70 -13.18 -0.48 -9.06
CA GLU A 70 -13.86 0.22 -10.14
C GLU A 70 -13.57 -0.43 -11.50
N VAL A 71 -14.44 -0.18 -12.46
CA VAL A 71 -14.22 -0.59 -13.85
C VAL A 71 -12.97 0.09 -14.39
N LEU A 72 -11.98 -0.70 -14.80
CA LEU A 72 -10.74 -0.19 -15.36
C LEU A 72 -10.98 0.36 -16.78
N GLN A 73 -10.49 1.57 -17.03
CA GLN A 73 -10.51 2.22 -18.34
C GLN A 73 -9.11 2.18 -18.98
N ALA A 74 -9.05 2.24 -20.31
CA ALA A 74 -7.79 2.39 -21.04
C ALA A 74 -7.16 3.77 -20.78
N PRO A 75 -5.83 3.90 -20.89
CA PRO A 75 -5.16 5.20 -20.92
C PRO A 75 -5.75 6.15 -21.97
N PRO A 76 -5.76 7.48 -21.72
CA PRO A 76 -6.27 8.45 -22.67
C PRO A 76 -5.65 8.29 -24.06
N GLY A 77 -6.49 8.27 -25.10
CA GLY A 77 -6.05 8.10 -26.50
C GLY A 77 -5.68 6.66 -26.89
N SER A 78 -5.95 5.68 -26.04
CA SER A 78 -5.71 4.25 -26.32
C SER A 78 -6.96 3.40 -26.10
N SER A 79 -6.89 2.13 -26.48
CA SER A 79 -7.90 1.10 -26.26
C SER A 79 -7.33 -0.01 -25.39
N LEU A 80 -8.19 -0.71 -24.62
CA LEU A 80 -7.75 -1.91 -23.90
C LEU A 80 -7.22 -2.99 -24.86
N ASN A 81 -7.65 -2.99 -26.13
CA ASN A 81 -7.10 -3.88 -27.17
C ASN A 81 -5.62 -3.64 -27.47
N ASP A 82 -5.06 -2.49 -27.09
CA ASP A 82 -3.65 -2.18 -27.31
C ASP A 82 -2.73 -2.86 -26.28
N PHE A 83 -3.30 -3.55 -25.28
CA PHE A 83 -2.60 -4.10 -24.14
C PHE A 83 -2.97 -5.57 -23.89
N VAL A 84 -2.01 -6.31 -23.34
CA VAL A 84 -2.17 -7.73 -22.98
C VAL A 84 -2.29 -7.95 -21.48
N TYR A 85 -1.76 -7.02 -20.68
CA TYR A 85 -1.82 -7.10 -19.22
C TYR A 85 -2.00 -5.73 -18.58
N VAL A 86 -2.62 -5.75 -17.40
CA VAL A 86 -2.62 -4.68 -16.41
C VAL A 86 -1.75 -5.09 -15.24
N VAL A 87 -0.71 -4.31 -14.95
CA VAL A 87 0.08 -4.45 -13.71
C VAL A 87 -0.61 -3.64 -12.62
N GLY A 88 -0.95 -4.30 -11.51
CA GLY A 88 -1.88 -3.74 -10.53
C GLY A 88 -3.31 -3.70 -11.09
N GLY A 89 -4.05 -2.62 -10.87
CA GLY A 89 -5.46 -2.50 -11.25
C GLY A 89 -6.45 -2.95 -10.17
N TYR A 90 -5.95 -3.49 -9.07
CA TYR A 90 -6.74 -3.89 -7.92
C TYR A 90 -6.81 -2.77 -6.87
N GLY A 91 -7.54 -1.70 -7.19
CA GLY A 91 -7.89 -0.63 -6.24
C GLY A 91 -6.79 0.36 -5.83
N TRP A 92 -5.57 0.25 -6.36
CA TRP A 92 -4.44 1.11 -5.97
C TRP A 92 -3.90 1.95 -7.12
N LYS A 93 -3.23 1.31 -8.09
CA LYS A 93 -2.77 1.90 -9.35
C LYS A 93 -2.84 0.87 -10.46
N ALA A 94 -3.04 1.32 -11.70
CA ALA A 94 -2.98 0.48 -12.89
C ALA A 94 -1.91 0.99 -13.85
N ARG A 95 -1.14 0.06 -14.42
CA ARG A 95 -0.21 0.29 -15.54
C ARG A 95 -0.45 -0.81 -16.57
N PHE A 96 -0.03 -0.60 -17.81
CA PHE A 96 -0.39 -1.48 -18.92
C PHE A 96 0.84 -2.05 -19.59
N VAL A 97 0.76 -3.28 -20.08
CA VAL A 97 1.81 -3.95 -20.85
C VAL A 97 1.30 -4.19 -22.26
N LYS A 98 2.09 -3.78 -23.25
CA LYS A 98 1.79 -3.95 -24.67
C LYS A 98 2.14 -5.38 -25.14
N PRO A 99 1.59 -5.85 -26.28
CA PRO A 99 1.92 -7.15 -26.86
C PRO A 99 3.42 -7.37 -27.13
N ASP A 100 4.17 -6.29 -27.41
CA ASP A 100 5.61 -6.30 -27.63
C ASP A 100 6.44 -6.55 -26.36
N GLY A 101 5.79 -6.65 -25.20
CA GLY A 101 6.40 -6.93 -23.91
C GLY A 101 6.89 -5.70 -23.14
N TYR A 102 6.71 -4.49 -23.68
CA TYR A 102 7.05 -3.26 -22.97
C TYR A 102 5.86 -2.73 -22.15
N VAL A 103 6.17 -2.18 -20.99
CA VAL A 103 5.22 -1.40 -20.19
C VAL A 103 4.91 -0.11 -20.94
N TYR A 104 3.65 0.30 -20.95
CA TYR A 104 3.19 1.55 -21.53
C TYR A 104 3.59 2.72 -20.62
N THR A 105 4.44 3.59 -21.14
CA THR A 105 5.07 4.70 -20.42
C THR A 105 4.76 6.03 -21.11
N GLY A 106 4.71 7.11 -20.36
CA GLY A 106 4.35 8.42 -20.87
C GLY A 106 3.75 9.33 -19.79
N PRO A 107 3.23 10.50 -20.16
CA PRO A 107 2.69 11.49 -19.21
C PRO A 107 1.33 11.12 -18.60
N GLN A 108 0.57 10.21 -19.22
CA GLN A 108 -0.77 9.80 -18.77
C GLN A 108 -0.94 8.27 -18.90
N THR A 109 -0.04 7.50 -18.29
CA THR A 109 0.02 6.03 -18.49
C THR A 109 -0.09 5.21 -17.22
N GLN A 110 -0.11 5.84 -16.05
CA GLN A 110 -0.52 5.21 -14.80
C GLN A 110 -1.82 5.82 -14.31
N TYR A 111 -2.80 4.98 -13.99
CA TYR A 111 -4.03 5.41 -13.34
C TYR A 111 -3.91 5.24 -11.83
N ASN A 112 -4.25 6.27 -11.06
CA ASN A 112 -4.27 6.24 -9.61
C ASN A 112 -5.72 6.17 -9.11
N TYR A 113 -6.09 5.07 -8.44
CA TYR A 113 -7.46 4.86 -7.99
C TYR A 113 -7.86 5.81 -6.87
N GLN A 114 -6.92 6.26 -6.03
CA GLN A 114 -7.26 7.19 -4.95
C GLN A 114 -7.63 8.59 -5.48
N THR A 115 -6.90 9.12 -6.45
CA THR A 115 -7.15 10.47 -7.00
C THR A 115 -8.03 10.48 -8.25
N LYS A 116 -8.26 9.32 -8.87
CA LYS A 116 -8.95 9.17 -10.16
C LYS A 116 -8.24 9.82 -11.34
N GLU A 117 -6.93 10.00 -11.24
CA GLU A 117 -6.14 10.72 -12.23
C GLU A 117 -5.19 9.79 -12.99
N TRP A 118 -4.94 10.18 -14.24
CA TRP A 118 -3.84 9.67 -15.04
C TRP A 118 -2.59 10.50 -14.77
N VAL A 119 -1.50 9.83 -14.41
CA VAL A 119 -0.21 10.45 -14.10
C VAL A 119 0.90 9.85 -14.95
N ALA A 120 2.03 10.56 -14.97
CA ALA A 120 3.20 10.12 -15.71
C ALA A 120 3.81 8.86 -15.08
N TYR A 121 4.23 7.93 -15.93
CA TYR A 121 5.02 6.78 -15.51
C TYR A 121 6.15 6.51 -16.50
N ASN A 122 7.38 6.59 -16.00
CA ASN A 122 8.60 6.34 -16.77
C ASN A 122 8.62 7.06 -18.13
N ASP A 123 8.10 8.29 -18.17
CA ASP A 123 8.01 9.07 -19.41
C ASP A 123 9.39 9.20 -20.09
N GLY A 124 9.40 8.99 -21.40
CA GLY A 124 10.62 8.91 -22.21
C GLY A 124 11.50 7.66 -22.01
N LYS A 125 11.07 6.65 -21.22
CA LYS A 125 11.87 5.44 -20.95
C LYS A 125 11.21 4.18 -21.50
N GLN A 126 11.99 3.33 -22.17
CA GLN A 126 11.56 1.97 -22.48
C GLN A 126 11.68 1.08 -21.25
N THR A 127 10.54 0.61 -20.73
CA THR A 127 10.48 -0.27 -19.57
C THR A 127 10.07 -1.68 -20.01
N LYS A 128 10.98 -2.65 -19.88
CA LYS A 128 10.71 -4.05 -20.23
C LYS A 128 9.86 -4.73 -19.16
N TYR A 129 8.89 -5.55 -19.56
CA TYR A 129 8.19 -6.45 -18.66
C TYR A 129 8.79 -7.86 -18.82
N ASN A 130 9.78 -8.17 -17.98
CA ASN A 130 10.64 -9.37 -18.06
C ASN A 130 10.75 -10.07 -16.69
N TYR A 131 11.64 -11.06 -16.60
CA TYR A 131 11.92 -11.82 -15.38
C TYR A 131 12.06 -10.99 -14.10
N ASP A 132 12.68 -9.81 -14.15
CA ASP A 132 12.83 -8.95 -12.97
C ASP A 132 11.49 -8.42 -12.45
N CYS A 133 10.50 -8.21 -13.34
CA CYS A 133 9.13 -7.90 -12.96
C CYS A 133 8.41 -9.15 -12.41
N PHE A 134 8.67 -10.32 -13.01
CA PHE A 134 7.94 -11.56 -12.73
C PHE A 134 8.14 -12.04 -11.29
N LYS A 135 9.37 -11.89 -10.76
CA LYS A 135 9.74 -12.24 -9.38
C LYS A 135 8.71 -11.75 -8.35
N CYS A 136 8.16 -10.56 -8.56
CA CYS A 136 7.25 -9.90 -7.61
C CYS A 136 5.79 -9.81 -8.08
N HIS A 137 5.50 -10.13 -9.35
CA HIS A 137 4.18 -9.90 -9.94
C HIS A 137 3.52 -11.17 -10.51
N THR A 138 4.20 -12.31 -10.49
CA THR A 138 3.72 -13.56 -11.11
C THR A 138 4.07 -14.78 -10.27
N THR A 139 3.48 -15.92 -10.60
CA THR A 139 3.78 -17.21 -9.98
C THR A 139 4.64 -18.05 -10.89
N GLY A 140 5.70 -18.63 -10.33
CA GLY A 140 6.63 -19.48 -11.07
C GLY A 140 7.44 -18.71 -12.10
N ALA A 141 7.94 -17.54 -11.72
CA ALA A 141 8.84 -16.75 -12.55
C ALA A 141 10.10 -17.56 -12.91
N ASP A 142 10.38 -17.67 -14.20
CA ASP A 142 11.53 -18.40 -14.74
C ASP A 142 12.30 -17.47 -15.68
N PRO A 143 13.62 -17.32 -15.51
CA PRO A 143 14.44 -16.46 -16.37
C PRO A 143 14.58 -16.99 -17.81
N SER A 144 14.28 -18.27 -18.05
CA SER A 144 14.41 -18.90 -19.36
C SER A 144 13.17 -18.69 -20.25
N GLY A 145 13.39 -18.74 -21.57
CA GLY A 145 12.32 -18.60 -22.56
C GLY A 145 11.75 -17.18 -22.66
N SER A 146 10.53 -17.08 -23.18
CA SER A 146 9.83 -15.81 -23.34
C SER A 146 8.33 -15.99 -23.24
N TRP A 147 7.68 -15.15 -22.46
CA TRP A 147 6.22 -15.09 -22.32
C TRP A 147 5.51 -14.47 -23.53
N THR A 148 6.24 -13.73 -24.38
CA THR A 148 5.73 -13.14 -25.62
C THR A 148 6.54 -13.63 -26.81
N SER A 149 5.87 -13.90 -27.94
CA SER A 149 6.52 -14.32 -29.18
C SER A 149 7.38 -13.23 -29.83
N GLN A 150 7.23 -11.98 -29.38
CA GLN A 150 7.95 -10.83 -29.94
C GLN A 150 9.33 -10.60 -29.31
N GLN A 151 9.63 -11.28 -28.20
CA GLN A 151 10.89 -11.14 -27.47
C GLN A 151 11.52 -12.51 -27.24
N THR A 152 12.84 -12.53 -27.07
CA THR A 152 13.63 -13.73 -26.78
C THR A 152 14.35 -13.56 -25.44
N ASP A 153 14.38 -14.62 -24.62
CA ASP A 153 15.10 -14.65 -23.35
C ASP A 153 14.68 -13.57 -22.34
N TRP A 154 13.39 -13.24 -22.30
CA TRP A 154 12.83 -12.29 -21.33
C TRP A 154 12.16 -12.98 -20.14
N GLY A 155 12.23 -14.31 -20.10
CA GLY A 155 11.65 -15.16 -19.07
C GLY A 155 10.19 -15.49 -19.32
N THR A 156 9.69 -16.42 -18.52
CA THR A 156 8.29 -16.87 -18.49
C THR A 156 7.76 -16.93 -17.06
N PHE A 157 6.48 -17.28 -16.91
CA PHE A 157 5.85 -17.52 -15.62
C PHE A 157 4.72 -18.55 -15.78
N ALA A 158 4.39 -19.25 -14.69
CA ALA A 158 3.33 -20.26 -14.68
C ALA A 158 1.92 -19.64 -14.62
N GLN A 159 1.73 -18.59 -13.82
CA GLN A 159 0.44 -17.87 -13.73
C GLN A 159 0.65 -16.36 -13.51
N PRO A 160 -0.24 -15.50 -14.06
CA PRO A 160 -0.23 -14.08 -13.75
C PRO A 160 -0.70 -13.82 -12.31
N GLY A 161 -0.05 -12.88 -11.63
CA GLY A 161 -0.28 -12.58 -10.22
C GLY A 161 0.42 -13.55 -9.27
N ILE A 162 0.48 -13.18 -8.00
CA ILE A 162 1.00 -14.04 -6.94
C ILE A 162 -0.13 -14.97 -6.49
N ARG A 163 -0.09 -16.21 -6.98
CA ARG A 163 -1.03 -17.31 -6.71
C ARG A 163 -0.48 -18.20 -5.59
N CYS A 164 -1.22 -19.25 -5.23
CA CYS A 164 -0.86 -20.13 -4.12
C CYS A 164 0.59 -20.64 -4.20
N GLU A 165 0.99 -21.11 -5.38
CA GLU A 165 2.33 -21.65 -5.64
C GLU A 165 3.43 -20.58 -5.71
N GLY A 166 3.06 -19.29 -5.78
CA GLY A 166 4.02 -18.18 -5.67
C GLY A 166 4.67 -18.14 -4.28
N CYS A 167 3.90 -18.48 -3.25
CA CYS A 167 4.35 -18.55 -1.86
C CYS A 167 4.67 -19.99 -1.40
N HIS A 168 3.99 -21.00 -1.94
CA HIS A 168 4.16 -22.40 -1.53
C HIS A 168 5.13 -23.21 -2.40
N GLY A 169 5.62 -22.63 -3.50
CA GLY A 169 6.37 -23.35 -4.52
C GLY A 169 5.48 -24.26 -5.38
N PRO A 170 6.06 -24.96 -6.37
CA PRO A 170 5.33 -25.88 -7.23
C PRO A 170 4.69 -27.01 -6.41
N ALA A 171 3.41 -27.30 -6.65
CA ALA A 171 2.63 -28.20 -5.83
C ALA A 171 2.53 -29.64 -6.39
N GLY A 172 3.19 -29.98 -7.50
CA GLY A 172 3.07 -31.28 -8.17
C GLY A 172 3.10 -32.48 -7.22
N ASP A 173 4.16 -32.60 -6.42
CA ASP A 173 4.33 -33.73 -5.48
C ASP A 173 3.29 -33.69 -4.35
N HIS A 174 2.97 -32.49 -3.86
CA HIS A 174 1.94 -32.31 -2.83
C HIS A 174 0.56 -32.71 -3.33
N VAL A 175 0.22 -32.36 -4.57
CA VAL A 175 -1.05 -32.73 -5.19
C VAL A 175 -1.13 -34.25 -5.39
N SER A 176 -0.01 -34.90 -5.71
CA SER A 176 0.05 -36.36 -5.88
C SER A 176 0.01 -37.14 -4.57
N ASP A 177 0.55 -36.60 -3.47
CA ASP A 177 0.51 -37.20 -2.13
C ASP A 177 0.28 -36.15 -1.02
N PRO A 178 -0.95 -35.64 -0.86
CA PRO A 178 -1.22 -34.52 0.06
C PRO A 178 -1.12 -34.89 1.53
N ALA A 179 -1.22 -36.18 1.86
CA ALA A 179 -1.11 -36.68 3.22
C ALA A 179 0.33 -36.57 3.73
N ASN A 180 1.30 -37.00 2.91
CA ASN A 180 2.69 -37.16 3.33
C ASN A 180 3.63 -36.06 2.81
N VAL A 181 3.35 -35.51 1.62
CA VAL A 181 4.11 -34.38 1.08
C VAL A 181 3.42 -33.10 1.52
N LYS A 182 4.13 -32.22 2.23
CA LYS A 182 3.66 -30.86 2.45
C LYS A 182 4.31 -29.95 1.41
N PRO A 183 3.56 -29.00 0.82
CA PRO A 183 4.20 -27.97 0.02
C PRO A 183 5.17 -27.21 0.93
N PHE A 184 6.24 -26.64 0.37
CA PHE A 184 7.34 -26.02 1.13
C PHE A 184 6.83 -25.30 2.39
N ARG A 185 7.02 -25.95 3.56
CA ARG A 185 6.52 -25.50 4.88
C ARG A 185 7.53 -25.68 6.01
N THR A 186 8.72 -26.17 5.72
CA THR A 186 9.70 -26.50 6.76
C THR A 186 10.86 -25.51 6.76
N GLY A 187 11.01 -24.77 7.87
CA GLY A 187 12.11 -23.83 8.10
C GLY A 187 11.71 -22.35 8.01
N GLU A 188 12.69 -21.48 8.25
CA GLU A 188 12.64 -20.02 8.18
C GLU A 188 12.06 -19.46 6.86
N ASP A 189 11.87 -20.30 5.84
CA ASP A 189 11.42 -19.93 4.50
C ASP A 189 9.99 -19.34 4.43
N LEU A 190 9.02 -19.82 5.21
CA LEU A 190 7.69 -19.20 5.23
C LEU A 190 7.51 -18.18 6.35
N THR A 191 8.28 -18.30 7.43
CA THR A 191 8.11 -17.45 8.61
C THR A 191 9.01 -16.24 8.60
N LEU A 192 10.17 -16.24 7.94
CA LEU A 192 11.15 -15.14 8.03
C LEU A 192 11.41 -14.40 6.72
N ASN A 193 11.50 -15.05 5.54
CA ASN A 193 12.13 -14.39 4.37
C ASN A 193 11.32 -14.30 3.07
N ARG A 194 10.35 -15.17 2.79
CA ARG A 194 9.72 -15.19 1.45
C ARG A 194 8.88 -13.94 1.13
N CYS A 195 8.35 -13.26 2.15
CA CYS A 195 7.75 -11.95 1.95
C CYS A 195 8.77 -10.95 1.39
N GLY A 196 10.02 -11.03 1.88
CA GLY A 196 11.19 -10.31 1.38
C GLY A 196 11.68 -10.74 0.00
N ASP A 197 11.07 -11.72 -0.67
CA ASP A 197 11.35 -11.92 -2.10
C ASP A 197 10.78 -10.76 -2.93
N CYS A 198 9.71 -10.14 -2.43
CA CYS A 198 8.92 -9.12 -3.14
C CYS A 198 8.82 -7.79 -2.39
N HIS A 199 8.83 -7.82 -1.05
CA HIS A 199 8.65 -6.67 -0.18
C HIS A 199 9.98 -6.08 0.31
N GLN A 200 10.98 -6.05 -0.57
CA GLN A 200 12.23 -5.32 -0.36
C GLN A 200 12.83 -4.81 -1.68
N ARG A 201 13.82 -3.92 -1.53
CA ARG A 201 14.83 -3.65 -2.55
C ARG A 201 16.23 -3.67 -1.95
N GLY A 202 17.19 -4.14 -2.75
CA GLY A 202 18.61 -4.16 -2.37
C GLY A 202 18.99 -5.28 -1.39
N GLY A 203 18.11 -6.25 -1.18
CA GLY A 203 18.30 -7.41 -0.29
C GLY A 203 17.47 -7.33 0.99
N THR A 204 17.46 -8.43 1.74
CA THR A 204 16.80 -8.57 3.06
C THR A 204 17.60 -7.88 4.18
N THR A 205 17.86 -6.59 4.01
CA THR A 205 18.67 -5.76 4.93
C THR A 205 17.82 -4.69 5.63
N ASN A 206 18.38 -3.97 6.60
CA ASN A 206 17.76 -2.79 7.21
C ASN A 206 17.98 -1.49 6.40
N ASN A 207 18.62 -1.54 5.24
CA ASN A 207 18.69 -0.39 4.34
C ASN A 207 17.34 -0.23 3.66
N VAL A 208 16.66 0.90 3.88
CA VAL A 208 15.30 1.16 3.36
C VAL A 208 15.37 2.19 2.23
N PRO A 209 15.22 1.80 0.96
CA PRO A 209 15.29 2.71 -0.17
C PRO A 209 14.21 3.79 -0.15
N ALA A 210 14.62 4.99 -0.52
CA ALA A 210 13.78 6.18 -0.60
C ALA A 210 14.02 6.91 -1.92
N SER A 211 13.06 7.75 -2.32
CA SER A 211 13.20 8.65 -3.47
C SER A 211 12.17 9.76 -3.40
N GLY A 212 12.59 11.00 -3.68
CA GLY A 212 11.69 12.15 -3.74
C GLY A 212 11.00 12.48 -2.40
N GLY A 213 11.66 12.18 -1.27
CA GLY A 213 11.12 12.41 0.07
C GLY A 213 10.12 11.36 0.55
N TRP A 214 10.09 10.19 -0.09
CA TRP A 214 9.22 9.07 0.27
C TRP A 214 10.02 7.78 0.42
N VAL A 215 9.59 6.90 1.31
CA VAL A 215 9.99 5.49 1.24
C VAL A 215 9.45 4.92 -0.06
N GLN A 216 10.27 4.14 -0.78
CA GLN A 216 9.80 3.51 -2.01
C GLN A 216 8.72 2.46 -1.71
N HIS A 217 7.95 2.09 -2.73
CA HIS A 217 6.96 1.04 -2.55
C HIS A 217 7.64 -0.32 -2.49
N HIS A 218 7.15 -1.18 -1.60
CA HIS A 218 7.68 -2.51 -1.32
C HIS A 218 8.90 -2.56 -0.39
N GLU A 219 9.13 -1.59 0.51
CA GLU A 219 10.25 -1.70 1.46
C GLU A 219 9.82 -2.20 2.85
N GLN A 220 8.62 -2.76 3.02
CA GLN A 220 8.10 -3.11 4.35
C GLN A 220 8.98 -4.12 5.09
N PHE A 221 9.63 -5.03 4.35
CA PHE A 221 10.61 -5.94 4.95
C PHE A 221 11.83 -5.18 5.46
N ASN A 222 12.40 -4.28 4.65
CA ASN A 222 13.54 -3.46 5.05
C ASN A 222 13.19 -2.55 6.23
N GLU A 223 12.00 -1.95 6.22
CA GLU A 223 11.47 -1.10 7.29
C GLU A 223 11.37 -1.88 8.61
N LEU A 224 10.85 -3.11 8.57
CA LEU A 224 10.75 -3.97 9.76
C LEU A 224 12.16 -4.33 10.28
N LYS A 225 13.10 -4.65 9.38
CA LYS A 225 14.52 -4.88 9.73
C LYS A 225 15.22 -3.62 10.26
N ALA A 226 14.74 -2.44 9.88
CA ALA A 226 15.18 -1.14 10.41
C ALA A 226 14.40 -0.71 11.66
N SER A 227 13.73 -1.64 12.34
CA SER A 227 12.99 -1.41 13.58
C SER A 227 13.43 -2.41 14.65
N PRO A 228 13.23 -2.08 15.95
CA PRO A 228 13.45 -3.03 17.04
C PRO A 228 12.60 -4.31 16.95
N HIS A 229 11.58 -4.34 16.09
CA HIS A 229 10.72 -5.50 15.90
C HIS A 229 11.25 -6.48 14.86
N GLY A 230 12.28 -6.14 14.08
CA GLY A 230 12.83 -7.05 13.07
C GLY A 230 14.35 -7.08 13.02
N ASP A 231 15.05 -6.45 13.95
CA ASP A 231 16.51 -6.32 13.91
C ASP A 231 17.28 -7.60 14.31
N GLY A 232 16.58 -8.71 14.59
CA GLY A 232 17.20 -9.95 15.06
C GLY A 232 17.54 -9.96 16.56
N VAL A 233 17.14 -8.93 17.32
CA VAL A 233 17.38 -8.83 18.76
C VAL A 233 16.05 -8.96 19.53
N GLY A 234 16.05 -9.76 20.59
CA GLY A 234 14.85 -9.96 21.42
C GLY A 234 13.84 -10.90 20.76
N VAL A 235 12.63 -10.40 20.46
CA VAL A 235 11.50 -11.23 19.99
C VAL A 235 11.50 -11.45 18.47
N ASP A 236 12.30 -10.69 17.70
CA ASP A 236 12.45 -10.72 16.22
C ASP A 236 11.16 -11.15 15.48
N LEU A 237 10.23 -10.20 15.34
CA LEU A 237 8.94 -10.42 14.73
C LEU A 237 9.06 -10.56 13.20
N THR A 238 8.09 -11.26 12.63
CA THR A 238 8.01 -11.45 11.18
C THR A 238 6.66 -10.99 10.64
N CYS A 239 6.54 -10.90 9.32
CA CYS A 239 5.29 -10.50 8.68
C CYS A 239 4.12 -11.40 9.12
N GLY A 240 4.36 -12.71 9.21
CA GLY A 240 3.36 -13.71 9.62
C GLY A 240 3.05 -13.73 11.12
N THR A 241 3.83 -13.02 11.95
CA THR A 241 3.51 -12.81 13.36
C THR A 241 2.27 -11.93 13.49
N CYS A 242 2.22 -10.83 12.73
CA CYS A 242 1.14 -9.86 12.79
C CYS A 242 0.05 -10.08 11.74
N HIS A 243 0.37 -10.64 10.57
CA HIS A 243 -0.59 -10.76 9.45
C HIS A 243 -1.00 -12.21 9.17
N ASP A 244 -2.30 -12.43 8.90
CA ASP A 244 -2.74 -13.62 8.17
C ASP A 244 -2.45 -13.41 6.67
N THR A 245 -1.65 -14.31 6.09
CA THR A 245 -1.21 -14.22 4.70
C THR A 245 -2.30 -14.55 3.68
N HIS A 246 -3.47 -15.03 4.12
CA HIS A 246 -4.59 -15.45 3.27
C HIS A 246 -5.80 -14.52 3.35
N THR A 247 -5.78 -13.50 4.20
CA THR A 247 -6.96 -12.64 4.41
C THR A 247 -6.68 -11.21 3.98
N ALA A 248 -7.65 -10.60 3.31
CA ALA A 248 -7.52 -9.23 2.82
C ALA A 248 -7.54 -8.22 3.98
N LEU A 249 -6.68 -7.19 3.90
CA LEU A 249 -6.64 -6.09 4.87
C LEU A 249 -7.65 -4.96 4.58
N HIS A 250 -8.06 -4.78 3.32
CA HIS A 250 -8.74 -3.55 2.89
C HIS A 250 -9.88 -3.82 1.90
N TYR A 251 -11.13 -4.09 2.31
CA TYR A 251 -12.33 -4.05 1.43
C TYR A 251 -13.63 -3.83 2.21
N LYS A 252 -14.71 -3.46 1.51
CA LYS A 252 -16.05 -3.25 2.09
C LYS A 252 -16.53 -4.57 2.71
N ASN A 253 -16.97 -4.52 3.97
CA ASN A 253 -17.40 -5.66 4.79
C ASN A 253 -16.29 -6.63 5.25
N VAL A 254 -15.01 -6.30 5.04
CA VAL A 254 -13.93 -7.00 5.73
C VAL A 254 -13.88 -6.48 7.16
N THR A 255 -14.02 -7.38 8.13
CA THR A 255 -13.61 -7.11 9.50
C THR A 255 -12.09 -7.12 9.51
N THR A 256 -11.46 -5.95 9.51
CA THR A 256 -10.00 -5.75 9.51
C THR A 256 -9.28 -6.63 10.54
N ASN A 257 -9.95 -6.91 11.67
CA ASN A 257 -9.49 -7.78 12.75
C ASN A 257 -9.28 -9.25 12.35
N LYS A 258 -9.66 -9.70 11.14
CA LYS A 258 -9.36 -11.06 10.66
C LYS A 258 -7.99 -11.20 10.00
N ALA A 259 -7.49 -10.13 9.39
CA ALA A 259 -6.19 -10.14 8.71
C ALA A 259 -5.03 -9.81 9.65
N ILE A 260 -5.32 -9.24 10.82
CA ILE A 260 -4.35 -8.99 11.89
C ILE A 260 -4.50 -10.07 12.95
N LYS A 261 -3.42 -10.82 13.19
CA LYS A 261 -3.34 -11.91 14.17
C LYS A 261 -2.87 -11.46 15.54
N ALA A 262 -2.11 -10.35 15.59
CA ALA A 262 -1.55 -9.80 16.81
C ALA A 262 -1.68 -8.28 16.77
N GLU A 263 -2.48 -7.75 17.69
CA GLU A 263 -2.61 -6.31 17.90
C GLU A 263 -1.46 -5.79 18.77
N CYS A 264 -1.13 -4.51 18.64
CA CYS A 264 -0.08 -3.86 19.43
C CYS A 264 -0.27 -4.08 20.95
N SER A 265 -1.54 -4.06 21.38
CA SER A 265 -2.00 -4.31 22.75
C SER A 265 -1.59 -5.66 23.34
N THR A 266 -1.34 -6.65 22.48
CA THR A 266 -1.00 -8.01 22.87
C THR A 266 0.37 -8.06 23.55
N CYS A 267 1.31 -7.23 23.09
CA CYS A 267 2.67 -7.17 23.63
C CYS A 267 2.92 -5.87 24.43
N HIS A 268 2.20 -4.80 24.12
CA HIS A 268 2.33 -3.49 24.76
C HIS A 268 1.14 -3.18 25.69
N SER A 269 0.77 -4.14 26.54
CA SER A 269 -0.40 -4.04 27.43
C SER A 269 -0.33 -2.88 28.44
N SER A 270 0.87 -2.37 28.70
CA SER A 270 1.13 -1.26 29.61
C SER A 270 1.15 0.13 28.95
N GLN A 271 1.06 0.21 27.62
CA GLN A 271 0.93 1.50 26.93
C GLN A 271 -0.55 1.92 26.98
N GLU A 272 -0.86 3.13 27.49
CA GLU A 272 -2.24 3.63 27.53
C GLU A 272 -2.78 3.77 26.10
N TYR A 273 -3.87 3.05 25.78
CA TYR A 273 -4.54 3.06 24.46
C TYR A 273 -5.25 4.37 24.14
N THR A 274 -5.30 5.28 25.11
CA THR A 274 -6.10 6.49 25.06
C THR A 274 -5.22 7.68 25.34
N ILE A 275 -4.94 8.45 24.29
CA ILE A 275 -4.39 9.79 24.47
C ILE A 275 -5.49 10.62 25.12
N LYS A 276 -5.23 11.10 26.34
CA LYS A 276 -6.17 11.97 27.06
C LYS A 276 -6.10 13.36 26.45
N LEU A 277 -7.19 13.85 25.88
CA LEU A 277 -7.34 15.23 25.45
C LEU A 277 -8.18 15.96 26.50
N ASN A 278 -7.57 16.89 27.25
CA ASN A 278 -8.22 17.62 28.36
C ASN A 278 -8.87 16.67 29.39
N GLY A 279 -8.16 15.58 29.72
CA GLY A 279 -8.65 14.56 30.66
C GLY A 279 -9.75 13.65 30.12
N LYS A 280 -10.16 13.79 28.85
CA LYS A 280 -11.08 12.87 28.18
C LYS A 280 -10.33 11.92 27.27
N ASP A 281 -10.75 10.67 27.29
CA ASP A 281 -10.23 9.64 26.40
C ASP A 281 -10.54 9.97 24.94
N LYS A 282 -9.49 10.05 24.11
CA LYS A 282 -9.62 10.08 22.65
C LYS A 282 -9.09 8.77 22.09
N THR A 283 -9.96 8.01 21.43
CA THR A 283 -9.58 6.78 20.75
C THR A 283 -8.81 7.12 19.48
N ILE A 284 -7.51 6.84 19.48
CA ILE A 284 -6.63 6.89 18.31
C ILE A 284 -5.97 5.51 18.24
N ASP A 285 -5.97 4.87 17.07
CA ASP A 285 -5.34 3.57 16.92
C ASP A 285 -3.82 3.71 16.87
N CYS A 286 -3.07 2.78 17.47
CA CYS A 286 -1.59 2.85 17.49
C CYS A 286 -1.00 3.04 16.09
N ILE A 287 -1.62 2.40 15.09
CA ILE A 287 -1.20 2.43 13.69
C ILE A 287 -1.32 3.82 13.05
N ASP A 288 -2.14 4.72 13.58
CA ASP A 288 -2.33 6.05 12.99
C ASP A 288 -1.08 6.91 13.15
N CYS A 289 -0.35 6.76 14.26
CA CYS A 289 0.90 7.45 14.51
C CYS A 289 2.12 6.57 14.17
N HIS A 290 2.13 5.32 14.68
CA HIS A 290 3.30 4.44 14.60
C HIS A 290 3.44 3.76 13.22
N MET A 291 2.34 3.62 12.48
CA MET A 291 2.37 3.10 11.10
C MET A 291 1.87 4.18 10.13
N ALA A 292 2.39 5.39 10.29
CA ALA A 292 2.09 6.51 9.40
C ALA A 292 2.40 6.16 7.94
N TYR A 293 1.72 6.82 7.01
CA TYR A 293 1.89 6.57 5.58
C TYR A 293 3.14 7.27 5.05
N THR A 294 4.31 6.64 5.19
CA THR A 294 5.61 7.20 4.77
C THR A 294 6.02 6.77 3.37
N GLY A 295 5.45 5.66 2.87
CA GLY A 295 5.78 5.09 1.59
C GLY A 295 4.86 5.55 0.46
N LYS A 296 5.43 5.75 -0.72
CA LYS A 296 4.69 6.14 -1.93
C LYS A 296 4.76 5.05 -3.00
N SER A 297 3.60 4.48 -3.29
CA SER A 297 3.36 3.57 -4.40
C SER A 297 2.69 4.25 -5.58
N ALA A 298 1.59 4.95 -5.35
CA ALA A 298 0.78 5.62 -6.35
C ALA A 298 0.65 7.11 -6.03
N VAL A 299 0.27 7.42 -4.80
CA VAL A 299 -0.08 8.77 -4.34
C VAL A 299 0.79 9.14 -3.14
N GLY A 300 1.30 10.36 -3.17
CA GLY A 300 1.90 11.01 -2.01
C GLY A 300 1.41 12.44 -1.99
N LEU A 301 0.80 12.83 -0.87
CA LEU A 301 0.18 14.13 -0.67
C LEU A 301 0.96 14.91 0.37
N GLN A 302 1.16 16.20 0.07
CA GLN A 302 1.57 17.18 1.05
C GLN A 302 0.41 18.17 1.22
N THR A 303 -0.13 18.26 2.42
CA THR A 303 -1.17 19.23 2.78
C THR A 303 -0.63 20.08 3.91
N GLY A 304 -0.41 21.38 3.65
CA GLY A 304 0.31 22.24 4.59
C GLY A 304 1.68 21.64 4.96
N ASN A 305 1.92 21.46 6.26
CA ASN A 305 3.14 20.84 6.78
C ASN A 305 3.04 19.31 6.92
N GLY A 306 1.89 18.72 6.61
CA GLY A 306 1.64 17.28 6.70
C GLY A 306 2.03 16.50 5.46
N TRP A 307 2.64 15.33 5.65
CA TRP A 307 3.02 14.42 4.58
C TRP A 307 2.30 13.08 4.73
N LYS A 308 1.67 12.60 3.65
CA LYS A 308 0.91 11.35 3.66
C LYS A 308 1.04 10.62 2.33
N GLY A 309 1.75 9.51 2.36
CA GLY A 309 1.83 8.53 1.28
C GLY A 309 0.59 7.65 1.23
N ASP A 310 0.74 6.48 0.62
CA ASP A 310 -0.31 5.48 0.48
C ASP A 310 0.09 4.09 1.01
N ILE A 311 1.35 3.93 1.44
CA ILE A 311 1.86 2.73 2.11
C ILE A 311 2.16 3.06 3.58
N ARG A 312 1.60 2.27 4.51
CA ARG A 312 1.92 2.35 5.95
C ARG A 312 3.36 1.87 6.23
N SER A 313 4.06 2.60 7.08
CA SER A 313 5.42 2.26 7.51
C SER A 313 5.45 1.08 8.49
N HIS A 314 6.55 0.32 8.45
CA HIS A 314 6.87 -0.72 9.44
C HIS A 314 8.09 -0.37 10.31
N VAL A 315 8.53 0.89 10.31
CA VAL A 315 9.62 1.39 11.18
C VAL A 315 9.15 1.56 12.63
N LEU A 316 7.88 1.92 12.85
CA LEU A 316 7.17 2.00 14.13
C LEU A 316 7.65 3.06 15.14
N LYS A 317 8.95 3.29 15.26
CA LYS A 317 9.53 4.29 16.16
C LYS A 317 9.31 5.69 15.60
N ILE A 318 8.94 6.64 16.45
CA ILE A 318 8.72 8.04 16.08
C ILE A 318 9.88 8.89 16.59
N ASN A 319 10.38 9.80 15.76
CA ASN A 319 11.28 10.87 16.18
C ASN A 319 10.43 12.00 16.78
N THR A 320 10.55 12.24 18.08
CA THR A 320 9.75 13.24 18.80
C THR A 320 10.35 14.64 18.75
N LYS A 321 11.52 14.82 18.13
CA LYS A 321 12.19 16.12 18.01
C LYS A 321 11.54 16.99 16.95
N ALA A 322 11.71 18.31 17.09
CA ALA A 322 11.32 19.31 16.11
C ALA A 322 12.25 19.27 14.87
N GLU A 323 12.14 18.20 14.08
CA GLU A 323 12.93 17.97 12.88
C GLU A 323 11.98 17.69 11.72
N THR A 324 12.16 18.37 10.58
CA THR A 324 11.32 18.13 9.39
C THR A 324 11.58 16.75 8.80
N LYS A 325 10.73 16.35 7.86
CA LYS A 325 10.81 15.04 7.20
C LYS A 325 12.18 14.73 6.59
N ASP A 326 12.96 15.74 6.22
CA ASP A 326 14.25 15.54 5.57
C ASP A 326 15.25 14.85 6.51
N SER A 327 15.07 15.01 7.82
CA SER A 327 15.84 14.30 8.86
C SER A 327 15.62 12.78 8.87
N MET A 328 14.52 12.31 8.27
CA MET A 328 14.22 10.88 8.14
C MET A 328 15.10 10.21 7.07
N PHE A 329 15.63 10.99 6.13
CA PHE A 329 16.35 10.48 4.98
C PHE A 329 17.86 10.74 5.09
N THR A 330 18.62 9.92 4.36
CA THR A 330 20.04 10.16 4.06
C THR A 330 20.20 11.47 3.28
N ALA A 331 21.40 12.07 3.34
CA ALA A 331 21.65 13.37 2.71
C ALA A 331 21.43 13.40 1.19
N ASP A 332 21.56 12.25 0.52
CA ASP A 332 21.27 12.11 -0.92
C ASP A 332 19.80 11.74 -1.21
N GLY A 333 18.98 11.55 -0.17
CA GLY A 333 17.56 11.22 -0.25
C GLY A 333 17.26 9.82 -0.76
N LYS A 334 18.26 8.92 -0.85
CA LYS A 334 18.09 7.59 -1.47
C LYS A 334 17.75 6.46 -0.51
N ALA A 335 17.85 6.71 0.79
CA ALA A 335 17.48 5.76 1.83
C ALA A 335 17.03 6.47 3.12
N LEU A 336 16.35 5.74 4.01
CA LEU A 336 16.13 6.18 5.38
C LEU A 336 17.47 6.29 6.14
N ARG A 337 17.57 7.29 7.02
CA ARG A 337 18.70 7.45 7.93
C ARG A 337 18.57 6.43 9.07
N LEU A 338 19.63 5.67 9.31
CA LEU A 338 19.73 4.75 10.43
C LEU A 338 20.51 5.39 11.59
N ASP A 339 20.11 5.11 12.83
CA ASP A 339 20.89 5.44 14.02
C ASP A 339 22.00 4.41 14.28
N SER A 340 22.75 4.57 15.37
CA SER A 340 23.87 3.69 15.71
C SER A 340 23.46 2.24 16.00
N GLU A 341 22.18 1.99 16.26
CA GLU A 341 21.61 0.66 16.46
C GLU A 341 21.10 0.04 15.15
N GLY A 342 21.20 0.79 14.03
CA GLY A 342 20.72 0.34 12.73
C GLY A 342 19.21 0.51 12.56
N HIS A 343 18.56 1.38 13.36
CA HIS A 343 17.12 1.63 13.29
C HIS A 343 16.78 2.98 12.66
N SER A 344 15.62 3.06 12.03
CA SER A 344 15.05 4.31 11.53
C SER A 344 13.93 4.83 12.45
N LYS A 345 13.46 6.06 12.19
CA LYS A 345 12.36 6.70 12.91
C LYS A 345 11.50 7.53 11.96
N ILE A 346 10.19 7.51 12.19
CA ILE A 346 9.19 8.31 11.47
C ILE A 346 9.20 9.73 12.05
N THR A 347 9.27 10.76 11.21
CA THR A 347 9.17 12.16 11.68
C THR A 347 7.74 12.60 11.91
N LEU A 348 7.58 13.71 12.64
CA LEU A 348 6.28 14.25 13.01
C LEU A 348 5.47 14.79 11.82
N ASP A 349 6.13 15.13 10.70
CA ASP A 349 5.47 15.51 9.45
C ASP A 349 4.52 14.41 8.94
N PHE A 350 4.92 13.14 9.13
CA PHE A 350 4.11 11.97 8.79
C PHE A 350 3.18 11.56 9.94
N ALA A 351 3.72 11.48 11.16
CA ALA A 351 3.00 10.92 12.31
C ALA A 351 1.93 11.85 12.91
N CYS A 352 2.15 13.17 12.90
CA CYS A 352 1.25 14.15 13.50
C CYS A 352 0.65 15.10 12.46
N LEU A 353 1.50 15.72 11.63
CA LEU A 353 1.08 16.81 10.76
C LEU A 353 0.22 16.33 9.59
N SER A 354 0.18 15.02 9.30
CA SER A 354 -0.78 14.43 8.34
C SER A 354 -2.25 14.63 8.75
N CYS A 355 -2.53 14.81 10.03
CA CYS A 355 -3.83 15.24 10.56
C CYS A 355 -3.83 16.72 10.99
N HIS A 356 -2.69 17.25 11.42
CA HIS A 356 -2.51 18.62 11.91
C HIS A 356 -1.79 19.50 10.88
N THR A 357 -2.36 19.59 9.68
CA THR A 357 -1.68 20.13 8.48
C THR A 357 -1.27 21.59 8.59
N ASN A 358 -1.94 22.37 9.43
CA ASN A 358 -1.68 23.80 9.62
C ASN A 358 -0.70 24.09 10.76
N GLU A 359 -0.32 23.08 11.54
CA GLU A 359 0.59 23.20 12.67
C GLU A 359 2.05 23.03 12.25
N THR A 360 2.97 23.49 13.09
CA THR A 360 4.42 23.38 12.84
C THR A 360 5.00 22.10 13.44
N VAL A 361 6.22 21.75 13.02
CA VAL A 361 6.95 20.63 13.62
C VAL A 361 7.32 20.91 15.09
N ASP A 362 7.54 22.18 15.46
CA ASP A 362 7.75 22.60 16.85
C ASP A 362 6.50 22.36 17.71
N TRP A 363 5.33 22.70 17.17
CA TRP A 363 4.05 22.41 17.82
C TRP A 363 3.91 20.90 18.06
N ALA A 364 4.14 20.08 17.04
CA ALA A 364 4.02 18.63 17.18
C ALA A 364 5.02 18.08 18.20
N ALA A 365 6.27 18.55 18.18
CA ALA A 365 7.33 18.12 19.10
C ALA A 365 6.99 18.44 20.56
N SER A 366 6.31 19.55 20.82
CA SER A 366 5.88 19.94 22.16
C SER A 366 4.92 18.94 22.83
N TYR A 367 4.24 18.10 22.05
CA TYR A 367 3.34 17.05 22.55
C TYR A 367 3.89 15.63 22.38
N ALA A 368 4.80 15.41 21.43
CA ALA A 368 5.20 14.06 21.01
C ALA A 368 5.96 13.29 22.10
N GLU A 369 6.83 13.98 22.85
CA GLU A 369 7.62 13.32 23.90
C GLU A 369 6.76 12.96 25.12
N GLY A 370 6.73 11.66 25.46
CA GLY A 370 5.99 11.16 26.61
C GLY A 370 4.46 11.21 26.46
N ILE A 371 3.93 11.36 25.23
CA ILE A 371 2.50 11.56 24.96
C ILE A 371 1.59 10.49 25.63
N HIS A 372 2.02 9.23 25.68
CA HIS A 372 1.26 8.14 26.33
C HIS A 372 1.14 8.31 27.85
N LYS A 373 2.10 8.98 28.49
CA LYS A 373 2.11 9.19 29.95
C LYS A 373 1.50 10.53 30.32
N ASN A 374 1.82 11.56 29.56
CA ASN A 374 1.48 12.94 29.88
C ASN A 374 0.07 13.31 29.39
N GLY A 375 -0.44 12.60 28.37
CA GLY A 375 -1.61 13.03 27.62
C GLY A 375 -1.40 14.41 26.98
N ILE A 376 -2.48 14.96 26.44
CA ILE A 376 -2.54 16.32 25.93
C ILE A 376 -3.44 17.12 26.87
N THR A 377 -2.83 17.86 27.79
CA THR A 377 -3.52 18.87 28.61
C THR A 377 -3.36 20.22 27.90
N ALA A 378 -4.32 20.57 27.06
CA ALA A 378 -4.22 21.81 26.30
C ALA A 378 -4.54 22.99 27.23
N VAL A 379 -3.51 23.69 27.72
CA VAL A 379 -3.67 25.09 28.12
C VAL A 379 -3.38 25.91 26.87
N GLU A 380 -4.45 26.52 26.35
CA GLU A 380 -4.58 27.45 25.22
C GLU A 380 -4.71 26.86 23.79
N ASN A 381 -5.97 26.93 23.30
CA ASN A 381 -6.41 27.02 21.89
C ASN A 381 -5.97 25.94 20.90
N ILE A 382 -6.14 24.66 21.24
CA ILE A 382 -6.34 23.65 20.20
C ILE A 382 -7.84 23.67 19.86
N ALA A 383 -8.18 24.06 18.62
CA ALA A 383 -9.55 23.91 18.11
C ALA A 383 -9.97 22.45 18.31
N ALA A 384 -10.97 22.22 19.17
CA ALA A 384 -11.43 20.89 19.49
C ALA A 384 -11.77 20.15 18.18
N VAL A 385 -11.27 18.92 18.02
CA VAL A 385 -11.70 18.09 16.89
C VAL A 385 -13.23 17.98 16.98
N PRO A 386 -13.96 18.34 15.92
CA PRO A 386 -15.42 18.39 15.96
C PRO A 386 -15.99 17.02 16.30
N ASN A 387 -17.07 16.98 17.09
CA ASN A 387 -17.69 15.71 17.48
C ASN A 387 -18.63 15.16 16.41
N GLU A 388 -19.00 15.98 15.43
CA GLU A 388 -19.96 15.65 14.38
C GLU A 388 -19.54 16.19 13.02
N PHE A 389 -20.10 15.58 11.98
CA PHE A 389 -20.02 16.11 10.64
C PHE A 389 -20.91 17.34 10.52
N ASN A 390 -20.40 18.43 9.98
CA ASN A 390 -21.16 19.65 9.74
C ASN A 390 -20.77 20.26 8.40
N LEU A 391 -21.74 20.90 7.74
CA LEU A 391 -21.49 21.80 6.61
C LEU A 391 -22.00 23.17 7.03
N GLU A 392 -21.16 24.20 7.01
CA GLU A 392 -21.57 25.55 7.35
C GLU A 392 -22.12 26.29 6.14
N GLN A 393 -22.85 27.39 6.40
CA GLN A 393 -23.23 28.29 5.32
C GLN A 393 -22.01 29.02 4.78
N ASN A 394 -21.84 29.03 3.46
CA ASN A 394 -20.74 29.74 2.83
C ASN A 394 -20.75 31.23 3.20
N TYR A 395 -19.57 31.83 3.34
CA TYR A 395 -19.42 33.25 3.65
C TYR A 395 -18.31 33.89 2.81
N PRO A 396 -18.55 35.07 2.21
CA PRO A 396 -19.82 35.81 2.18
C PRO A 396 -20.92 35.07 1.39
N ASN A 397 -22.20 35.40 1.66
CA ASN A 397 -23.34 34.96 0.86
C ASN A 397 -24.45 36.03 0.90
N PRO A 398 -24.74 36.76 -0.19
CA PRO A 398 -24.19 36.57 -1.54
C PRO A 398 -22.68 36.85 -1.64
N PHE A 399 -22.01 36.28 -2.66
CA PHE A 399 -20.56 36.42 -2.88
C PHE A 399 -20.21 37.01 -4.24
N ASN A 400 -19.05 37.67 -4.33
CA ASN A 400 -18.44 38.17 -5.58
C ASN A 400 -16.93 38.45 -5.42
N PRO A 401 -16.03 37.86 -6.24
CA PRO A 401 -16.21 36.62 -7.00
C PRO A 401 -16.00 35.38 -6.14
N SER A 402 -15.53 35.52 -4.89
CA SER A 402 -15.11 34.40 -4.04
C SER A 402 -15.94 34.26 -2.76
N THR A 403 -16.14 33.01 -2.33
CA THR A 403 -16.75 32.62 -1.06
C THR A 403 -15.94 31.53 -0.39
N THR A 404 -16.12 31.37 0.91
CA THR A 404 -15.51 30.31 1.70
C THR A 404 -16.58 29.36 2.20
N ILE A 405 -16.38 28.06 2.02
CA ILE A 405 -17.23 26.97 2.52
C ILE A 405 -16.46 26.29 3.65
N ASN A 406 -17.00 26.35 4.87
CA ASN A 406 -16.45 25.62 6.01
C ASN A 406 -17.24 24.33 6.24
N PHE A 407 -16.56 23.28 6.70
CA PHE A 407 -17.19 22.04 7.15
C PHE A 407 -16.29 21.33 8.16
N SER A 408 -16.91 20.52 9.00
CA SER A 408 -16.24 19.77 10.06
C SER A 408 -16.29 18.27 9.80
N LEU A 409 -15.20 17.57 10.09
CA LEU A 409 -15.10 16.11 10.04
C LEU A 409 -14.68 15.55 11.40
N PRO A 410 -15.46 14.68 12.06
CA PRO A 410 -15.10 14.12 13.36
C PRO A 410 -14.02 13.04 13.28
N LYS A 411 -13.82 12.48 12.09
CA LYS A 411 -12.80 11.48 11.76
C LYS A 411 -12.30 11.75 10.35
N ALA A 412 -11.19 11.14 9.96
CA ALA A 412 -10.79 11.19 8.57
C ALA A 412 -11.86 10.53 7.70
N SER A 413 -12.35 11.22 6.67
CA SER A 413 -13.39 10.72 5.75
C SER A 413 -13.05 11.01 4.28
N ASN A 414 -13.59 10.21 3.36
CA ASN A 414 -13.50 10.50 1.94
C ASN A 414 -14.53 11.58 1.59
N VAL A 415 -14.07 12.79 1.31
CA VAL A 415 -14.92 13.97 1.10
C VAL A 415 -15.08 14.24 -0.38
N LYS A 416 -16.34 14.38 -0.80
CA LYS A 416 -16.71 14.97 -2.08
C LYS A 416 -17.51 16.26 -1.84
N LEU A 417 -16.91 17.41 -2.16
CA LEU A 417 -17.56 18.72 -2.11
C LEU A 417 -17.71 19.26 -3.53
N SER A 418 -18.95 19.44 -3.97
CA SER A 418 -19.29 19.80 -5.34
C SER A 418 -20.30 20.96 -5.37
N ILE A 419 -20.21 21.79 -6.41
CA ILE A 419 -21.15 22.88 -6.70
C ILE A 419 -22.00 22.51 -7.92
N TYR A 420 -23.29 22.79 -7.84
CA TYR A 420 -24.29 22.52 -8.86
C TYR A 420 -25.11 23.78 -9.19
N SER A 421 -25.62 23.86 -10.40
CA SER A 421 -26.68 24.80 -10.79
C SER A 421 -28.03 24.36 -10.21
N MET A 422 -29.04 25.24 -10.31
CA MET A 422 -30.42 24.91 -9.91
C MET A 422 -31.06 23.80 -10.77
N THR A 423 -30.55 23.54 -11.97
CA THR A 423 -31.00 22.43 -12.83
C THR A 423 -30.26 21.12 -12.54
N GLY A 424 -29.30 21.11 -11.60
CA GLY A 424 -28.52 19.94 -11.21
C GLY A 424 -27.25 19.73 -12.03
N GLU A 425 -26.89 20.66 -12.92
CA GLU A 425 -25.64 20.62 -13.67
C GLU A 425 -24.45 20.83 -12.71
N LEU A 426 -23.43 19.98 -12.81
CA LEU A 426 -22.20 20.11 -12.03
C LEU A 426 -21.37 21.29 -12.56
N ILE A 427 -21.14 22.29 -11.71
CA ILE A 427 -20.34 23.47 -12.04
C ILE A 427 -18.86 23.26 -11.67
N ALA A 428 -18.59 22.67 -10.50
CA ALA A 428 -17.23 22.41 -10.04
C ALA A 428 -17.19 21.31 -8.98
N ASP A 429 -16.16 20.48 -9.01
CA ASP A 429 -15.74 19.65 -7.88
C ASP A 429 -14.61 20.38 -7.14
N LEU A 430 -14.86 20.75 -5.88
CA LEU A 430 -13.89 21.49 -5.05
C LEU A 430 -12.98 20.55 -4.26
N VAL A 431 -13.53 19.41 -3.84
CA VAL A 431 -12.83 18.37 -3.10
C VAL A 431 -13.35 17.02 -3.58
N ASN A 432 -12.46 16.06 -3.82
CA ASN A 432 -12.80 14.68 -4.10
C ASN A 432 -11.67 13.75 -3.62
N ASN A 433 -11.40 13.78 -2.32
CA ASN A 433 -10.29 13.04 -1.73
C ASN A 433 -10.51 12.74 -0.24
N MET A 434 -9.61 11.93 0.30
CA MET A 434 -9.55 11.65 1.73
C MET A 434 -9.05 12.87 2.50
N MET A 435 -9.85 13.38 3.44
CA MET A 435 -9.50 14.52 4.31
C MET A 435 -9.37 14.08 5.77
N PRO A 436 -8.46 14.67 6.57
CA PRO A 436 -8.30 14.34 7.98
C PRO A 436 -9.46 14.84 8.83
N ALA A 437 -9.59 14.32 10.06
CA ALA A 437 -10.52 14.89 11.04
C ALA A 437 -10.15 16.35 11.35
N GLY A 438 -11.14 17.20 11.54
CA GLY A 438 -10.94 18.62 11.86
C GLY A 438 -11.90 19.56 11.13
N GLU A 439 -11.68 20.85 11.33
CA GLU A 439 -12.36 21.91 10.59
C GLU A 439 -11.62 22.18 9.28
N HIS A 440 -12.38 22.28 8.19
CA HIS A 440 -11.87 22.49 6.84
C HIS A 440 -12.46 23.75 6.25
N ARG A 441 -11.64 24.45 5.47
CA ARG A 441 -12.00 25.70 4.83
C ARG A 441 -11.64 25.63 3.35
N ILE A 442 -12.65 25.64 2.48
CA ILE A 442 -12.48 25.57 1.03
C ILE A 442 -12.98 26.86 0.39
N THR A 443 -12.09 27.55 -0.34
CA THR A 443 -12.45 28.76 -1.07
C THR A 443 -12.93 28.40 -2.47
N PHE A 444 -14.10 28.91 -2.86
CA PHE A 444 -14.61 28.87 -4.22
C PHE A 444 -14.54 30.26 -4.84
N THR A 445 -14.02 30.35 -6.06
CA THR A 445 -14.07 31.57 -6.88
C THR A 445 -14.91 31.28 -8.13
N ALA A 446 -15.95 32.07 -8.36
CA ALA A 446 -16.81 31.93 -9.53
C ALA A 446 -16.01 32.09 -10.83
N PRO A 447 -16.14 31.16 -11.80
CA PRO A 447 -15.62 31.35 -13.15
C PRO A 447 -16.18 32.62 -13.78
N GLY A 448 -15.41 33.31 -14.63
CA GLY A 448 -15.81 34.60 -15.21
C GLY A 448 -17.11 34.57 -16.03
N GLU A 449 -17.49 33.40 -16.53
CA GLU A 449 -18.70 33.13 -17.33
C GLU A 449 -19.91 32.70 -16.49
N LEU A 450 -19.75 32.52 -15.17
CA LEU A 450 -20.86 32.13 -14.30
C LEU A 450 -21.90 33.26 -14.24
N ALA A 451 -23.18 32.94 -14.45
CA ALA A 451 -24.26 33.91 -14.37
C ALA A 451 -24.60 34.27 -12.91
N SER A 452 -25.03 35.51 -12.63
CA SER A 452 -25.58 35.83 -11.31
C SER A 452 -26.80 34.96 -11.02
N GLY A 453 -26.87 34.36 -9.83
CA GLY A 453 -27.92 33.40 -9.53
C GLY A 453 -27.71 32.60 -8.26
N VAL A 454 -28.65 31.69 -8.00
CA VAL A 454 -28.58 30.74 -6.89
C VAL A 454 -27.89 29.46 -7.37
N TYR A 455 -26.99 28.94 -6.55
CA TYR A 455 -26.28 27.70 -6.75
C TYR A 455 -26.39 26.82 -5.50
N ILE A 456 -26.12 25.54 -5.67
CA ILE A 456 -26.19 24.55 -4.60
C ILE A 456 -24.81 23.96 -4.42
N TYR A 457 -24.31 23.86 -3.19
CA TYR A 457 -23.14 23.04 -2.90
C TYR A 457 -23.54 21.89 -1.99
N ARG A 458 -22.93 20.73 -2.26
CA ARG A 458 -23.20 19.48 -1.56
C ARG A 458 -21.89 18.87 -1.11
N ILE A 459 -21.83 18.48 0.15
CA ILE A 459 -20.77 17.65 0.70
C ILE A 459 -21.29 16.22 0.90
N GLN A 460 -20.44 15.25 0.61
CA GLN A 460 -20.59 13.85 0.99
C GLN A 460 -19.31 13.42 1.69
N ALA A 461 -19.44 12.88 2.90
CA ALA A 461 -18.33 12.35 3.69
C ALA A 461 -18.78 11.06 4.39
N ASP A 462 -18.26 9.91 3.96
CA ASP A 462 -18.75 8.58 4.38
C ASP A 462 -20.29 8.45 4.25
N ASN A 463 -21.01 8.38 5.38
CA ASN A 463 -22.47 8.30 5.45
C ASN A 463 -23.16 9.68 5.62
N PHE A 464 -22.39 10.75 5.80
CA PHE A 464 -22.91 12.11 5.93
C PHE A 464 -23.10 12.74 4.55
N MET A 465 -24.28 13.33 4.34
CA MET A 465 -24.56 14.17 3.20
C MET A 465 -25.25 15.44 3.66
N ALA A 466 -24.74 16.59 3.25
CA ALA A 466 -25.38 17.88 3.50
C ALA A 466 -25.32 18.76 2.26
N THR A 467 -26.34 19.58 2.11
CA THR A 467 -26.53 20.45 0.95
C THR A 467 -26.95 21.84 1.42
N LYS A 468 -26.37 22.88 0.83
CA LYS A 468 -26.71 24.28 1.12
C LYS A 468 -26.73 25.13 -0.15
N LYS A 469 -27.34 26.31 -0.05
CA LYS A 469 -27.52 27.24 -1.17
C LYS A 469 -26.56 28.42 -1.02
N MET A 470 -25.97 28.83 -2.12
CA MET A 470 -25.15 30.03 -2.23
C MET A 470 -25.69 30.94 -3.34
N VAL A 471 -25.50 32.25 -3.20
CA VAL A 471 -25.95 33.26 -4.15
C VAL A 471 -24.72 33.98 -4.71
N TYR A 472 -24.53 33.90 -6.02
CA TYR A 472 -23.48 34.64 -6.72
C TYR A 472 -24.08 35.92 -7.32
N MET A 473 -23.43 37.06 -7.11
CA MET A 473 -23.81 38.34 -7.71
C MET A 473 -22.61 38.98 -8.41
N LYS A 474 -22.62 39.02 -9.74
CA LYS A 474 -21.58 39.64 -10.55
C LYS A 474 -21.56 41.16 -10.44
#